data_AF-A0AAU0XG69-F1
#
_entry.id   AF-A0AAU0XG69-F1
#
_cell.length_a   1.000
_cell.length_b   1.000
_cell.length_c   1.000
_cell.angle_alpha   90.00
_cell.angle_beta   90.00
_cell.angle_gamma   90.00
#
_symmetry.space_group_name_H-M   'P 1'
#
loop_
_entity.id
_entity.type
_entity.pdbx_description
1 polymer ?
#
loop_
_entity_poly.entity_id
_entity_poly.type
_entity_poly.pdbx_seq_one_letter_code
_entity_poly.pdbx_strand_id
1 'polypeptide(L)'
;MDEDECLHRYGLHPVGAGLDEVRGLLRVHIRLEQQAQGDGDTELMKLCCVQLFNAGGLDDVLLIWMAKCASMDADCSIDIQLLCGSGLAGTKAYLLSQCLPEAEAALQGLLDCEKAGGFEDFSFEGHSARYAAYYTP
;
A
#
# COMPACT_ATOMS: atom_id res chain seq x y z
N MET A 1 12.02 -1.02 -14.63
CA MET A 1 11.48 -2.07 -13.75
C MET A 1 9.98 -2.00 -13.87
N ASP A 2 9.40 -3.08 -14.36
CA ASP A 2 7.96 -3.32 -14.41
C ASP A 2 7.55 -4.25 -13.25
N GLU A 3 6.27 -4.58 -13.17
CA GLU A 3 5.70 -5.46 -12.14
C GLU A 3 6.39 -6.84 -12.09
N ASP A 4 6.58 -7.49 -13.24
CA ASP A 4 7.19 -8.83 -13.34
C ASP A 4 8.65 -8.81 -12.88
N GLU A 5 9.44 -7.83 -13.32
CA GLU A 5 10.84 -7.68 -12.90
C GLU A 5 10.94 -7.42 -11.39
N CYS A 6 10.04 -6.59 -10.84
CA CYS A 6 9.97 -6.29 -9.41
C CYS A 6 9.62 -7.54 -8.58
N LEU A 7 8.59 -8.28 -9.01
CA LEU A 7 8.14 -9.50 -8.33
C LEU A 7 9.24 -10.58 -8.40
N HIS A 8 9.88 -10.75 -9.55
CA HIS A 8 10.98 -11.71 -9.69
C HIS A 8 12.17 -11.37 -8.78
N ARG A 9 12.51 -10.07 -8.68
CA ARG A 9 13.68 -9.61 -7.93
C ARG A 9 13.48 -9.63 -6.42
N TYR A 10 12.31 -9.23 -5.94
CA TYR A 10 12.08 -9.01 -4.51
C TYR A 10 11.07 -9.97 -3.88
N GLY A 11 10.27 -10.67 -4.69
CA GLY A 11 9.13 -11.44 -4.22
C GLY A 11 8.08 -10.55 -3.53
N LEU A 12 7.19 -11.17 -2.75
CA LEU A 12 6.16 -10.44 -1.98
C LEU A 12 6.62 -10.02 -0.58
N HIS A 13 7.78 -10.48 -0.13
CA HIS A 13 8.31 -10.24 1.20
C HIS A 13 9.75 -9.68 1.14
N PRO A 14 9.97 -8.50 0.54
CA PRO A 14 11.28 -7.87 0.54
C PRO A 14 11.76 -7.54 1.96
N VAL A 15 13.07 -7.58 2.15
CA VAL A 15 13.73 -7.25 3.41
C VAL A 15 14.98 -6.39 3.17
N GLY A 16 15.39 -5.64 4.19
CA GLY A 16 16.61 -4.82 4.15
C GLY A 16 16.65 -3.88 2.93
N ALA A 17 17.75 -3.88 2.19
CA ALA A 17 17.94 -3.01 1.03
C ALA A 17 16.88 -3.20 -0.06
N GLY A 18 16.33 -4.41 -0.24
CA GLY A 18 15.26 -4.64 -1.21
C GLY A 18 13.96 -3.90 -0.84
N LEU A 19 13.65 -3.81 0.45
CA LEU A 19 12.50 -3.05 0.94
C LEU A 19 12.69 -1.54 0.70
N ASP A 20 13.91 -1.03 0.88
CA ASP A 20 14.24 0.36 0.60
C ASP A 20 14.16 0.69 -0.91
N GLU A 21 14.59 -0.25 -1.76
CA GLU A 21 14.44 -0.14 -3.22
C GLU A 21 12.96 -0.08 -3.63
N VAL A 22 12.10 -0.93 -3.04
CA VAL A 22 10.64 -0.92 -3.25
C VAL A 22 10.01 0.42 -2.84
N ARG A 23 10.38 0.99 -1.70
CA ARG A 23 9.94 2.34 -1.29
C ARG A 23 10.35 3.40 -2.31
N GLY A 24 11.57 3.29 -2.83
CA GLY A 24 12.10 4.18 -3.86
C GLY A 24 11.29 4.11 -5.16
N LEU A 25 11.03 2.89 -5.64
CA LEU A 25 10.21 2.64 -6.84
C LEU A 25 8.81 3.23 -6.67
N LEU A 26 8.14 2.94 -5.55
CA LEU A 26 6.80 3.44 -5.30
C LEU A 26 6.74 4.98 -5.34
N ARG A 27 7.70 5.66 -4.72
CA ARG A 27 7.78 7.14 -4.76
C ARG A 27 7.95 7.69 -6.18
N VAL A 28 8.72 7.01 -7.04
CA VAL A 28 8.89 7.41 -8.44
C VAL A 28 7.57 7.31 -9.18
N HIS A 29 6.86 6.18 -9.08
CA HIS A 29 5.61 5.98 -9.81
C HIS A 29 4.45 6.84 -9.27
N ILE A 30 4.39 7.10 -7.95
CA ILE A 30 3.47 8.11 -7.38
C ILE A 30 3.66 9.46 -8.05
N ARG A 31 4.92 9.92 -8.16
CA ARG A 31 5.22 11.22 -8.77
C ARG A 31 4.81 11.26 -10.24
N LEU A 32 4.98 10.16 -10.97
CA LEU A 32 4.58 10.07 -12.37
C LEU A 32 3.05 10.14 -12.51
N GLU A 33 2.29 9.33 -11.76
CA GLU A 33 0.81 9.39 -11.76
C GLU A 33 0.26 10.78 -11.42
N GLN A 34 0.90 11.48 -10.47
CA GLN A 34 0.49 12.83 -10.08
C GLN A 34 0.82 13.90 -11.15
N GLN A 35 1.75 13.63 -12.07
CA GLN A 35 2.06 14.52 -13.19
C GLN A 35 1.03 14.38 -14.31
N ALA A 36 0.75 13.14 -14.70
CA ALA A 36 -0.34 12.80 -15.60
C ALA A 36 -0.79 11.37 -15.32
N GLN A 37 -2.11 11.16 -15.30
CA GLN A 37 -2.69 9.83 -15.10
C GLN A 37 -2.19 8.88 -16.19
N GLY A 38 -1.67 7.73 -15.77
CA GLY A 38 -1.10 6.69 -16.64
C GLY A 38 0.37 6.86 -16.99
N ASP A 39 1.06 7.92 -16.51
CA ASP A 39 2.52 8.02 -16.62
C ASP A 39 3.23 7.09 -15.63
N GLY A 40 2.57 6.74 -14.50
CA GLY A 40 3.04 5.72 -13.58
C GLY A 40 2.60 4.32 -14.01
N ASP A 41 3.09 3.33 -13.28
CA ASP A 41 2.69 1.93 -13.49
C ASP A 41 1.85 1.53 -12.28
N THR A 42 0.53 1.58 -12.45
CA THR A 42 -0.42 1.33 -11.36
C THR A 42 -0.34 -0.09 -10.82
N GLU A 43 -0.05 -1.09 -11.67
CA GLU A 43 0.10 -2.47 -11.22
C GLU A 43 1.41 -2.65 -10.42
N LEU A 44 2.51 -2.06 -10.89
CA LEU A 44 3.74 -2.02 -10.11
C LEU A 44 3.57 -1.26 -8.78
N MET A 45 2.81 -0.16 -8.77
CA MET A 45 2.50 0.57 -7.53
C MET A 45 1.74 -0.32 -6.53
N LYS A 46 0.75 -1.06 -7.01
CA LYS A 46 -0.03 -2.02 -6.21
C LYS A 46 0.86 -3.14 -5.67
N LEU A 47 1.74 -3.71 -6.48
CA LEU A 47 2.72 -4.71 -6.03
C LEU A 47 3.62 -4.14 -4.93
N CYS A 48 4.14 -2.92 -5.10
CA CYS A 48 4.93 -2.25 -4.07
C CYS A 48 4.13 -2.08 -2.77
N CYS A 49 2.86 -1.68 -2.85
CA CYS A 49 2.00 -1.55 -1.67
C CYS A 49 1.77 -2.90 -0.96
N VAL A 50 1.62 -4.00 -1.71
CA VAL A 50 1.52 -5.36 -1.15
C VAL A 50 2.82 -5.76 -0.44
N GLN A 51 3.97 -5.47 -1.05
CA GLN A 51 5.28 -5.73 -0.45
C GLN A 51 5.47 -4.95 0.87
N LEU A 52 5.08 -3.67 0.90
CA LEU A 52 5.14 -2.84 2.11
C LEU A 52 4.15 -3.31 3.18
N PHE A 53 2.93 -3.68 2.78
CA PHE A 53 1.94 -4.29 3.67
C PHE A 53 2.50 -5.55 4.34
N ASN A 54 3.11 -6.46 3.56
CA ASN A 54 3.72 -7.69 4.06
C ASN A 54 4.93 -7.45 4.98
N ALA A 55 5.64 -6.35 4.81
CA ALA A 55 6.72 -5.95 5.71
C ALA A 55 6.20 -5.40 7.05
N GLY A 56 4.95 -4.94 7.11
CA GLY A 56 4.26 -4.56 8.35
C GLY A 56 4.80 -3.30 9.03
N GLY A 57 5.61 -2.49 8.35
CA GLY A 57 6.20 -1.27 8.89
C GLY A 57 5.19 -0.12 8.99
N LEU A 58 5.05 0.50 10.16
CA LEU A 58 4.17 1.68 10.33
C LEU A 58 4.65 2.89 9.53
N ASP A 59 5.96 3.03 9.32
CA ASP A 59 6.56 4.11 8.55
C ASP A 59 6.13 4.10 7.08
N ASP A 60 5.62 2.98 6.58
CA ASP A 60 5.18 2.81 5.19
C ASP A 60 3.70 3.19 4.97
N VAL A 61 2.91 3.33 6.03
CA VAL A 61 1.46 3.58 5.95
C VAL A 61 1.14 4.80 5.10
N LEU A 62 1.85 5.91 5.33
CA LEU A 62 1.61 7.15 4.59
C LEU A 62 2.05 7.03 3.12
N LEU A 63 3.10 6.24 2.84
CA LEU A 63 3.54 6.02 1.47
C LEU A 63 2.49 5.20 0.69
N ILE A 64 1.91 4.17 1.31
CA ILE A 64 0.82 3.39 0.71
C ILE A 64 -0.43 4.27 0.50
N TRP A 65 -0.76 5.13 1.46
CA TRP A 65 -1.86 6.10 1.30
C TRP A 65 -1.63 7.05 0.12
N MET A 66 -0.43 7.62 0.00
CA MET A 66 -0.07 8.48 -1.12
C MET A 66 -0.17 7.74 -2.46
N ALA A 67 0.20 6.45 -2.50
CA ALA A 67 0.04 5.61 -3.69
C ALA A 67 -1.43 5.48 -4.09
N LYS A 68 -2.28 5.11 -3.13
CA LYS A 68 -3.72 4.99 -3.36
C LYS A 68 -4.32 6.29 -3.89
N CYS A 69 -3.92 7.44 -3.36
CA CYS A 69 -4.47 8.74 -3.77
C CYS A 69 -3.79 9.36 -4.99
N ALA A 70 -2.84 8.68 -5.66
CA ALA A 70 -2.04 9.28 -6.73
C ALA A 70 -2.85 9.58 -8.00
N SER A 71 -3.85 8.74 -8.31
CA SER A 71 -4.76 8.90 -9.44
C SER A 71 -6.05 8.10 -9.21
N MET A 72 -7.05 8.26 -10.09
CA MET A 72 -8.31 7.50 -10.02
C MET A 72 -8.06 6.00 -10.18
N ASP A 73 -7.15 5.61 -11.09
CA ASP A 73 -6.82 4.21 -11.33
C ASP A 73 -6.11 3.61 -10.11
N ALA A 74 -5.16 4.33 -9.52
CA ALA A 74 -4.52 3.92 -8.28
C ALA A 74 -5.50 3.79 -7.11
N ASP A 75 -6.47 4.71 -6.99
CA ASP A 75 -7.47 4.65 -5.93
C ASP A 75 -8.38 3.43 -6.08
N CYS A 76 -8.69 3.01 -7.30
CA CYS A 76 -9.50 1.82 -7.56
C CYS A 76 -8.70 0.52 -7.42
N SER A 77 -7.40 0.53 -7.75
CA SER A 77 -6.55 -0.67 -7.76
C SER A 77 -5.90 -0.99 -6.42
N ILE A 78 -5.66 0.02 -5.57
CA ILE A 78 -4.98 -0.15 -4.29
C ILE A 78 -6.01 -0.20 -3.15
N ASP A 79 -6.16 -1.40 -2.58
CA ASP A 79 -7.04 -1.69 -1.46
C ASP A 79 -6.59 -0.91 -0.21
N ILE A 80 -7.53 -0.21 0.46
CA ILE A 80 -7.21 0.57 1.67
C ILE A 80 -6.73 -0.32 2.84
N GLN A 81 -7.08 -1.60 2.82
CA GLN A 81 -6.62 -2.61 3.77
C GLN A 81 -5.09 -2.80 3.73
N LEU A 82 -4.41 -2.42 2.63
CA LEU A 82 -2.94 -2.47 2.52
C LEU A 82 -2.23 -1.49 3.47
N LEU A 83 -2.92 -0.49 4.02
CA LEU A 83 -2.37 0.37 5.08
C LEU A 83 -2.20 -0.39 6.41
N CYS A 84 -2.83 -1.54 6.57
CA CYS A 84 -2.99 -2.23 7.85
C CYS A 84 -2.02 -3.40 8.04
N GLY A 85 -0.80 -3.31 7.51
CA GLY A 85 0.23 -4.37 7.63
C GLY A 85 0.65 -4.70 9.06
N SER A 86 0.54 -3.72 9.98
CA SER A 86 0.72 -3.91 11.43
C SER A 86 -0.60 -4.15 12.20
N GLY A 87 -1.69 -4.37 11.45
CA GLY A 87 -3.05 -4.46 11.97
C GLY A 87 -3.77 -3.10 12.04
N LEU A 88 -5.10 -3.13 11.90
CA LEU A 88 -5.95 -1.93 11.80
C LEU A 88 -5.82 -1.01 13.03
N ALA A 89 -5.82 -1.58 14.24
CA ALA A 89 -5.72 -0.80 15.47
C ALA A 89 -4.36 -0.07 15.60
N GLY A 90 -3.27 -0.76 15.27
CA GLY A 90 -1.91 -0.19 15.28
C GLY A 90 -1.77 0.93 14.26
N THR A 91 -2.26 0.72 13.04
CA THR A 91 -2.27 1.73 11.98
C THR A 91 -3.10 2.96 12.37
N LYS A 92 -4.30 2.81 12.93
CA LYS A 92 -5.12 3.95 13.39
C LYS A 92 -4.41 4.76 14.49
N ALA A 93 -3.80 4.08 15.46
CA ALA A 93 -3.05 4.74 16.53
C ALA A 93 -1.82 5.51 16.00
N TYR A 94 -1.09 4.93 15.04
CA TYR A 94 0.02 5.58 14.37
C TYR A 94 -0.42 6.84 13.62
N LEU A 95 -1.49 6.75 12.81
CA LEU A 95 -1.98 7.89 12.04
C LEU A 95 -2.42 9.05 12.94
N LEU A 96 -3.07 8.75 14.06
CA LEU A 96 -3.42 9.75 15.08
C LEU A 96 -2.20 10.48 15.66
N SER A 97 -1.02 9.85 15.71
CA SER A 97 0.18 10.46 16.27
C SER A 97 0.99 11.32 15.30
N GLN A 98 0.74 11.21 13.98
CA GLN A 98 1.60 11.87 12.99
C GLN A 98 1.38 13.39 12.86
N CYS A 99 0.24 13.94 13.30
CA CYS A 99 -0.07 15.38 13.19
C CYS A 99 0.13 15.96 11.77
N LEU A 100 -0.10 15.15 10.73
CA LEU A 100 0.00 15.53 9.32
C LEU A 100 -1.38 15.50 8.65
N PRO A 101 -1.71 16.42 7.73
CA PRO A 101 -2.97 16.41 6.98
C PRO A 101 -3.21 15.07 6.24
N GLU A 102 -2.16 14.51 5.67
CA GLU A 102 -2.22 13.23 4.95
C GLU A 102 -2.55 12.07 5.90
N ALA A 103 -2.06 12.13 7.14
CA ALA A 103 -2.35 11.12 8.14
C ALA A 103 -3.81 11.18 8.61
N GLU A 104 -4.35 12.39 8.77
CA GLU A 104 -5.76 12.60 9.07
C GLU A 104 -6.65 12.10 7.93
N ALA A 105 -6.30 12.38 6.68
CA ALA A 105 -7.02 11.89 5.51
C ALA A 105 -7.01 10.36 5.41
N ALA A 106 -5.85 9.72 5.62
CA ALA A 106 -5.73 8.27 5.65
C ALA A 106 -6.57 7.65 6.77
N LEU A 107 -6.54 8.25 7.97
CA LEU A 107 -7.34 7.80 9.10
C LEU A 107 -8.83 7.90 8.80
N GLN A 108 -9.28 9.01 8.22
CA GLN A 108 -10.67 9.19 7.84
C GLN A 108 -11.11 8.15 6.80
N GLY A 109 -10.29 7.88 5.79
CA GLY A 109 -10.54 6.82 4.81
C GLY A 109 -10.71 5.44 5.46
N LEU A 110 -9.85 5.09 6.41
CA LEU A 110 -9.96 3.83 7.16
C LEU A 110 -11.27 3.77 7.96
N LEU A 111 -11.63 4.84 8.64
CA LEU A 111 -12.87 4.91 9.42
C LEU A 111 -14.11 4.77 8.56
N ASP A 112 -14.12 5.37 7.37
CA ASP A 112 -15.27 5.30 6.46
C ASP A 112 -15.39 3.91 5.81
N CYS A 113 -14.26 3.29 5.47
CA CYS A 113 -14.24 1.90 5.01
C CYS A 113 -14.70 0.93 6.11
N GLU A 114 -14.27 1.14 7.37
CA GLU A 114 -14.70 0.35 8.54
C GLU A 114 -16.22 0.46 8.76
N LYS A 115 -16.78 1.68 8.70
CA LYS A 115 -18.24 1.89 8.79
C LYS A 115 -19.03 1.21 7.66
N ALA A 116 -18.42 1.10 6.47
CA ALA A 116 -19.02 0.44 5.31
C ALA A 116 -18.89 -1.11 5.35
N GLY A 117 -18.30 -1.67 6.41
CA GLY A 117 -18.11 -3.12 6.56
C GLY A 117 -16.84 -3.65 5.88
N GLY A 118 -15.97 -2.80 5.35
CA GLY A 118 -14.77 -3.20 4.60
C GLY A 118 -13.69 -3.91 5.44
N PHE A 119 -13.89 -4.05 6.75
CA PHE A 119 -12.97 -4.70 7.68
C PHE A 119 -13.59 -5.88 8.46
N GLU A 120 -14.83 -6.30 8.17
CA GLU A 120 -15.54 -7.33 8.96
C GLU A 120 -14.79 -8.68 9.07
N ASP A 121 -14.06 -9.07 8.02
CA ASP A 121 -13.22 -10.28 7.99
C ASP A 121 -11.73 -9.97 7.76
N PHE A 122 -11.31 -8.73 8.04
CA PHE A 122 -9.92 -8.34 7.82
C PHE A 122 -8.99 -9.05 8.80
N SER A 123 -8.02 -9.76 8.24
CA SER A 123 -6.83 -10.26 8.93
C SER A 123 -5.60 -10.02 8.06
N PHE A 124 -4.46 -9.78 8.69
CA PHE A 124 -3.18 -9.64 7.99
C PHE A 124 -2.88 -10.91 7.19
N GLU A 125 -3.00 -12.08 7.83
CA GLU A 125 -2.70 -13.38 7.23
C GLU A 125 -3.62 -13.69 6.05
N GLY A 126 -4.92 -13.41 6.19
CA GLY A 126 -5.89 -13.63 5.11
C GLY A 126 -5.64 -12.72 3.90
N HIS A 127 -5.31 -11.45 4.13
CA HIS A 127 -4.98 -10.53 3.04
C HIS A 127 -3.64 -10.86 2.39
N SER A 128 -2.61 -11.18 3.18
CA SER A 128 -1.31 -11.60 2.68
C SER A 128 -1.44 -12.86 1.82
N ALA A 129 -2.20 -13.87 2.27
CA ALA A 129 -2.47 -15.09 1.51
C ALA A 129 -3.26 -14.82 0.22
N ARG A 130 -4.24 -13.91 0.23
CA ARG A 130 -4.99 -13.50 -0.97
C ARG A 130 -4.06 -12.93 -2.04
N TYR A 131 -3.15 -12.03 -1.66
CA TYR A 131 -2.18 -11.47 -2.60
C TYR A 131 -1.10 -12.47 -3.03
N ALA A 132 -0.69 -13.38 -2.14
CA ALA A 132 0.18 -14.48 -2.53
C ALA A 132 -0.44 -15.34 -3.64
N ALA A 133 -1.72 -15.67 -3.52
CA ALA A 133 -2.45 -16.38 -4.58
C ALA A 133 -2.62 -15.54 -5.85
N TYR A 134 -2.87 -14.23 -5.72
CA TYR A 134 -3.02 -13.33 -6.88
C TYR A 134 -1.73 -13.21 -7.71
N TYR A 135 -0.57 -13.15 -7.06
CA TYR A 135 0.74 -13.02 -7.70
C TYR A 135 1.43 -14.37 -7.98
N THR A 136 0.71 -15.49 -7.79
CA THR A 136 1.16 -16.81 -8.22
C THR A 136 0.73 -17.02 -9.69
N PRO A 137 1.65 -17.39 -10.60
CA PRO A 137 1.33 -17.64 -12.01
C PRO A 137 0.46 -18.89 -12.24
#